data_AF-A0A899NFC6-F1
#
_entry.id   AF-A0A899NFC6-F1
#
_cell.length_a   1.000
_cell.length_b   1.000
_cell.length_c   1.000
_cell.angle_alpha   90.00
_cell.angle_beta   90.00
_cell.angle_gamma   90.00
#
_symmetry.space_group_name_H-M   'P 1'
#
loop_
_entity.id
_entity.type
_entity.pdbx_description
1 polymer ?
#
loop_
_entity_poly.entity_id
_entity_poly.type
_entity_poly.pdbx_seq_one_letter_code
_entity_poly.pdbx_strand_id
1 'polypeptide(L)' 'MNIAQRLHNKGRQEGLLEGREEGREEGLKEGRKEGREEGRKEGIQDARITLARNFLRNGVSLEIIMESTGLSREELISLQ' A
#
# COMPACT_ATOMS: atom_id res chain seq x y z
N MET A 1 4.27 52.15 5.30
CA MET A 1 4.81 50.77 5.27
C MET A 1 6.14 50.77 4.51
N ASN A 2 7.26 50.36 5.14
CA ASN A 2 8.59 50.41 4.51
C ASN A 2 8.81 49.22 3.54
N ILE A 3 9.82 49.32 2.67
CA ILE A 3 10.13 48.32 1.64
C ILE A 3 10.57 46.99 2.29
N ALA A 4 11.33 47.06 3.38
CA ALA A 4 11.81 45.88 4.13
C ALA A 4 10.66 45.01 4.66
N GLN A 5 9.62 45.61 5.25
CA GLN A 5 8.46 44.89 5.77
C GLN A 5 7.67 44.20 4.65
N ARG A 6 7.58 44.83 3.47
CA ARG A 6 6.91 44.24 2.30
C ARG A 6 7.67 43.03 1.77
N LEU A 7 9.00 43.13 1.68
CA LEU A 7 9.84 42.00 1.25
C LEU A 7 9.77 40.84 2.24
N HIS A 8 9.84 41.12 3.55
CA HIS A 8 9.71 40.09 4.58
C HIS A 8 8.34 39.38 4.54
N ASN A 9 7.26 40.16 4.44
CA ASN A 9 5.91 39.60 4.35
C ASN A 9 5.72 38.77 3.08
N LYS A 10 6.29 39.22 1.95
CA LYS A 10 6.24 38.49 0.68
C LYS A 10 6.99 37.16 0.77
N GLY A 11 8.24 37.16 1.27
CA GLY A 11 9.02 35.93 1.43
C GLY A 11 8.36 34.94 2.39
N ARG A 12 7.76 35.42 3.49
CA ARG A 12 6.99 34.55 4.40
C ARG A 12 5.77 33.94 3.71
N GLN A 13 5.05 34.73 2.91
CA GLN A 13 3.88 34.25 2.19
C GLN A 13 4.26 33.24 1.10
N GLU A 14 5.35 33.49 0.37
CA GLU A 14 5.88 32.57 -0.64
C GLU A 14 6.33 31.25 0.00
N GLY A 15 7.13 31.29 1.08
CA GLY A 15 7.55 30.07 1.77
C GLY A 15 6.40 29.26 2.38
N LEU A 16 5.34 29.92 2.87
CA LEU A 16 4.14 29.22 3.34
C LEU A 16 3.35 28.56 2.20
N LEU A 17 3.29 29.19 1.03
CA LEU A 17 2.64 28.63 -0.14
C LEU A 17 3.43 27.44 -0.70
N GLU A 18 4.74 27.60 -0.85
CA GLU A 18 5.64 26.56 -1.34
C GLU A 18 5.63 25.34 -0.42
N GLY A 19 5.86 25.53 0.89
CA GLY A 19 5.84 24.41 1.84
C GLY A 19 4.47 23.71 1.93
N ARG A 20 3.37 24.43 1.69
CA ARG A 20 2.03 23.81 1.63
C ARG A 20 1.84 22.99 0.36
N GLU A 21 2.27 23.49 -0.79
CA GLU A 21 2.16 22.75 -2.05
C GLU A 21 3.08 21.53 -2.06
N GLU A 22 4.32 21.67 -1.60
CA GLU A 22 5.28 20.57 -1.46
C GLU A 22 4.73 19.49 -0.52
N GLY A 23 4.31 19.87 0.69
CA GLY A 23 3.75 18.91 1.65
C GLY A 23 2.50 18.19 1.13
N ARG A 24 1.67 18.89 0.35
CA ARG A 24 0.50 18.27 -0.31
C ARG A 24 0.92 17.29 -1.40
N GLU A 25 1.88 17.66 -2.23
CA GLU A 25 2.36 16.82 -3.32
C GLU A 25 3.07 15.57 -2.80
N GLU A 26 3.93 15.71 -1.79
CA GLU A 26 4.61 14.61 -1.12
C GLU A 26 3.60 13.65 -0.47
N GLY A 27 2.66 14.16 0.32
CA GLY A 27 1.63 13.34 0.95
C GLY A 27 0.76 12.56 -0.06
N LEU A 28 0.44 13.16 -1.21
CA LEU A 28 -0.28 12.46 -2.28
C LEU A 28 0.56 11.39 -2.96
N LYS A 29 1.86 11.64 -3.19
CA LYS A 29 2.78 10.67 -3.79
C LYS A 29 2.99 9.48 -2.85
N GLU A 30 3.23 9.73 -1.58
CA GLU A 30 3.46 8.71 -0.57
C GLU A 30 2.20 7.86 -0.36
N GLY A 31 1.05 8.48 -0.08
CA GLY A 31 -0.21 7.74 0.11
C GLY A 31 -0.61 6.90 -1.11
N ARG A 32 -0.34 7.39 -2.33
CA ARG A 32 -0.59 6.60 -3.55
C ARG A 32 0.40 5.45 -3.73
N LYS A 33 1.65 5.60 -3.27
CA LYS A 33 2.65 4.52 -3.31
C LYS A 33 2.28 3.44 -2.30
N GLU A 34 2.02 3.83 -1.05
CA GLU A 34 1.65 2.93 0.04
C GLU A 34 0.38 2.16 -0.30
N GLY A 35 -0.70 2.85 -0.70
CA GLY A 35 -1.97 2.18 -1.02
C GLY A 35 -1.87 1.22 -2.21
N ARG A 36 -0.98 1.48 -3.19
CA ARG A 36 -0.73 0.53 -4.28
C ARG A 36 0.06 -0.69 -3.80
N GLU A 37 1.01 -0.52 -2.90
CA GLU A 37 1.82 -1.61 -2.36
C GLU A 37 0.99 -2.51 -1.44
N GLU A 38 0.21 -1.91 -0.54
CA GLU A 38 -0.72 -2.61 0.35
C GLU A 38 -1.76 -3.39 -0.44
N GLY A 39 -2.48 -2.74 -1.37
CA GLY A 39 -3.49 -3.41 -2.20
C GLY A 39 -2.91 -4.53 -3.07
N ARG A 40 -1.65 -4.41 -3.52
CA ARG A 40 -0.98 -5.51 -4.24
C ARG A 40 -0.67 -6.69 -3.31
N LYS A 41 -0.19 -6.43 -2.09
CA LYS A 41 0.11 -7.48 -1.10
C LYS A 41 -1.16 -8.22 -0.70
N GLU A 42 -2.21 -7.48 -0.35
CA GLU A 42 -3.52 -8.04 -0.01
C GLU A 42 -4.09 -8.87 -1.17
N GLY A 43 -4.09 -8.32 -2.40
CA GLY A 43 -4.59 -9.04 -3.56
C GLY A 43 -3.82 -10.33 -3.88
N ILE A 44 -2.50 -10.36 -3.67
CA ILE A 44 -1.70 -11.58 -3.80
C ILE A 44 -2.09 -12.60 -2.74
N GLN A 45 -2.26 -12.17 -1.49
CA GLN A 45 -2.65 -13.05 -0.38
C GLN A 45 -4.05 -13.63 -0.61
N ASP A 46 -5.03 -12.81 -0.98
CA ASP A 46 -6.39 -13.24 -1.29
C ASP A 46 -6.44 -14.22 -2.47
N ALA A 47 -5.63 -13.98 -3.50
CA ALA A 47 -5.51 -14.90 -4.64
C ALA A 47 -4.95 -16.26 -4.20
N ARG A 48 -3.91 -16.28 -3.35
CA ARG A 48 -3.31 -17.52 -2.82
C ARG A 48 -4.32 -18.32 -1.99
N ILE A 49 -5.06 -17.65 -1.11
CA ILE A 49 -6.11 -18.26 -0.28
C ILE A 49 -7.24 -18.81 -1.15
N THR A 50 -7.70 -18.03 -2.12
CA THR A 50 -8.78 -18.43 -3.04
C THR A 50 -8.37 -19.66 -3.85
N LEU A 51 -7.14 -19.67 -4.37
CA LEU A 51 -6.58 -20.79 -5.11
C LEU A 51 -6.49 -22.05 -4.24
N ALA A 52 -5.98 -21.92 -3.01
CA ALA A 52 -5.88 -23.02 -2.06
C ALA A 52 -7.25 -23.63 -1.72
N ARG A 53 -8.26 -22.80 -1.44
CA ARG A 53 -9.64 -23.27 -1.20
C ARG A 53 -10.21 -24.05 -2.39
N ASN A 54 -9.96 -23.57 -3.61
CA ASN A 54 -10.40 -24.27 -4.82
C ASN A 54 -9.71 -25.62 -4.97
N PHE A 55 -8.41 -25.70 -4.68
CA PHE A 55 -7.66 -26.96 -4.72
C PHE A 55 -8.12 -27.95 -3.65
N LEU A 56 -8.33 -27.51 -2.41
CA LEU A 56 -8.87 -28.33 -1.33
C LEU A 56 -10.23 -28.92 -1.71
N ARG A 57 -11.13 -28.09 -2.25
CA ARG A 57 -12.46 -28.53 -2.71
C ARG A 57 -12.38 -29.58 -3.83
N ASN A 58 -11.34 -29.52 -4.66
CA ASN A 58 -11.11 -30.45 -5.75
C ASN A 58 -10.30 -31.70 -5.32
N GLY A 59 -10.01 -31.86 -4.03
CA GLY A 59 -9.29 -33.03 -3.50
C GLY A 59 -7.81 -33.08 -3.86
N VAL A 60 -7.20 -31.94 -4.21
CA VAL A 60 -5.75 -31.86 -4.43
C VAL A 60 -5.02 -32.06 -3.09
N SER A 61 -3.89 -32.79 -3.09
CA SER A 61 -3.13 -33.06 -1.87
C SER A 61 -2.54 -31.78 -1.28
N LEU A 62 -2.44 -31.74 0.05
CA LEU A 62 -1.89 -30.59 0.78
C LEU A 62 -0.48 -30.24 0.31
N GLU A 63 0.37 -31.24 0.04
CA GLU A 63 1.73 -31.03 -0.43
C GLU A 63 1.78 -30.22 -1.74
N ILE A 64 0.93 -30.56 -2.72
CA ILE A 64 0.86 -29.84 -4.01
C ILE A 64 0.31 -28.42 -3.82
N ILE A 65 -0.65 -28.24 -2.92
CA ILE A 65 -1.23 -26.93 -2.61
C ILE A 65 -0.18 -26.04 -1.96
N MET A 66 0.60 -26.57 -1.02
CA MET A 66 1.70 -25.84 -0.37
C MET A 66 2.75 -25.41 -1.39
N GLU A 67 3.16 -26.30 -2.32
CA GLU A 67 4.12 -25.96 -3.37
C GLU A 67 3.58 -24.90 -4.35
N SER A 68 2.31 -25.01 -4.74
CA SER A 68 1.70 -24.12 -5.74
C SER A 68 1.32 -22.75 -5.19
N THR A 69 0.87 -22.69 -3.94
CA THR A 69 0.38 -21.46 -3.30
C THR A 69 1.41 -20.86 -2.37
N GLY A 70 2.44 -21.60 -1.95
CA GLY A 70 3.43 -21.21 -0.94
C GLY A 70 2.85 -21.01 0.47
N LEU A 71 1.63 -21.47 0.73
CA LEU A 71 1.00 -21.44 2.05
C LEU A 71 1.56 -22.57 2.91
N SER A 72 1.64 -22.35 4.22
CA SER A 72 2.05 -23.35 5.19
C SER A 72 0.94 -24.39 5.42
N ARG A 73 1.30 -25.52 6.03
CA ARG A 73 0.32 -26.55 6.40
C ARG A 73 -0.72 -25.99 7.36
N GLU A 74 -0.30 -25.17 8.32
CA GLU A 74 -1.16 -24.53 9.31
C GLU A 74 -2.15 -23.56 8.64
N GLU A 75 -1.67 -22.75 7.69
CA GLU A 75 -2.53 -21.86 6.90
C GLU A 75 -3.59 -22.66 6.13
N LEU A 76 -3.21 -23.76 5.48
CA LEU A 76 -4.16 -24.61 4.76
C LEU A 76 -5.17 -25.31 5.66
N ILE A 77 -4.76 -25.78 6.83
CA ILE A 77 -5.68 -26.40 7.82
C ILE A 77 -6.74 -25.39 8.28
N SER A 78 -6.37 -24.12 8.44
CA SER A 78 -7.32 -23.05 8.80
C SER A 78 -8.33 -22.70 7.69
N LEU A 79 -8.12 -23.19 6.46
CA LEU A 79 -8.99 -22.95 5.32
C LEU A 79 -10.00 -24.10 5.06
N GLN A 80 -9.88 -25.23 5.76
CA GLN A 80 -10.83 -26.35 5.71
C GLN A 80 -12.02 -26.12 6.65
#